data_AF-A0A925NN14-F1
#
_entry.id   AF-A0A925NN14-F1
#
_cell.length_a   1.000
_cell.length_b   1.000
_cell.length_c   1.000
_cell.angle_alpha   90.00
_cell.angle_beta   90.00
_cell.angle_gamma   90.00
#
_symmetry.space_group_name_H-M   'P 1'
#
loop_
_entity.id
_entity.type
_entity.pdbx_description
1 polymer ?
#
loop_
_entity_poly.entity_id
_entity_poly.type
_entity_poly.pdbx_seq_one_letter_code
_entity_poly.pdbx_strand_id
1 'polypeptide(L)'
;METPETKMFFRIVALSIAVSFGALSSSLVSLQHDSTGFHFVFNIWTIISFVLTAVAAWCYWSLLVTFRPKTGRSNATRRGNMARLILYAAPLLVVGTFGFLYPLKFVSSPEKKLEIAQGLGLAIFVLSALGFLLWRVTRFIDPPQPDSQKE
;
A
#
# COMPACT_ATOMS: atom_id res chain seq x y z
N MET A 1 -25.16 -5.69 11.10
CA MET A 1 -24.21 -6.35 12.01
C MET A 1 -23.15 -6.99 11.13
N GLU A 2 -21.86 -6.73 11.34
CA GLU A 2 -20.81 -7.45 10.59
C GLU A 2 -20.80 -8.91 11.06
N THR A 3 -20.91 -9.85 10.14
CA THR A 3 -20.81 -11.28 10.47
C THR A 3 -19.38 -11.61 10.87
N PRO A 4 -19.16 -12.60 11.76
CA PRO A 4 -17.81 -13.01 12.18
C PRO A 4 -16.90 -13.38 11.00
N GLU A 5 -17.49 -13.95 9.94
CA GLU A 5 -16.87 -14.27 8.65
C GLU A 5 -16.16 -13.06 8.02
N THR A 6 -16.83 -11.89 7.94
CA THR A 6 -16.28 -10.68 7.31
C THR A 6 -15.05 -10.15 8.08
N LYS A 7 -15.07 -10.27 9.41
CA LYS A 7 -13.95 -9.84 10.26
C LYS A 7 -12.74 -10.75 10.09
N MET A 8 -12.94 -12.06 9.98
CA MET A 8 -11.86 -13.00 9.70
C MET A 8 -11.25 -12.75 8.33
N PHE A 9 -12.08 -12.55 7.30
CA PHE A 9 -11.62 -12.22 5.96
C PHE A 9 -10.73 -10.97 5.93
N PHE A 10 -11.19 -9.85 6.51
CA PHE A 10 -10.38 -8.63 6.56
C PHE A 10 -9.08 -8.79 7.34
N ARG A 11 -9.07 -9.63 8.38
CA ARG A 11 -7.87 -9.92 9.17
C ARG A 11 -6.86 -10.75 8.38
N ILE A 12 -7.31 -11.72 7.59
CA ILE A 12 -6.44 -12.50 6.70
C ILE A 12 -5.85 -11.59 5.61
N VAL A 13 -6.67 -10.73 5.00
CA VAL A 13 -6.21 -9.76 4.00
C VAL A 13 -5.22 -8.77 4.61
N ALA A 14 -5.48 -8.27 5.82
CA ALA A 14 -4.53 -7.42 6.54
C ALA A 14 -3.19 -8.14 6.77
N LEU A 15 -3.23 -9.45 7.02
CA LEU A 15 -2.06 -10.25 7.37
C LEU A 15 -1.19 -10.46 6.14
N SER A 16 -1.82 -10.86 5.04
CA SER A 16 -1.11 -11.07 3.77
C SER A 16 -0.46 -9.78 3.28
N ILE A 17 -1.15 -8.65 3.40
CA ILE A 17 -0.60 -7.33 3.05
C ILE A 17 0.60 -7.00 3.96
N ALA A 18 0.45 -7.16 5.28
CA ALA A 18 1.53 -6.88 6.23
C ALA A 18 2.78 -7.75 5.98
N VAL A 19 2.58 -9.05 5.73
CA VAL A 19 3.66 -9.98 5.40
C VAL A 19 4.33 -9.60 4.08
N SER A 20 3.56 -9.22 3.06
CA SER A 20 4.09 -8.79 1.76
C SER A 20 4.93 -7.52 1.88
N PHE A 21 4.48 -6.55 2.68
CA PHE A 21 5.26 -5.33 2.95
C PHE A 21 6.54 -5.62 3.75
N GLY A 22 6.47 -6.50 4.74
CA GLY A 22 7.65 -6.98 5.46
C GLY A 22 8.66 -7.62 4.51
N ALA A 23 8.21 -8.53 3.64
CA ALA A 23 9.06 -9.23 2.68
C ALA A 23 9.72 -8.26 1.68
N LEU A 24 8.96 -7.29 1.15
CA LEU A 24 9.49 -6.25 0.27
C LEU A 24 10.57 -5.41 0.97
N SER A 25 10.29 -4.94 2.20
CA SER A 25 11.23 -4.12 2.96
C SER A 25 12.49 -4.89 3.36
N SER A 26 12.34 -6.17 3.70
CA SER A 26 13.45 -7.06 3.99
C SER A 26 14.33 -7.28 2.77
N SER A 27 13.72 -7.53 1.60
CA SER A 27 14.44 -7.68 0.33
C SER A 27 15.27 -6.43 0.00
N LEU A 28 14.69 -5.24 0.19
CA LEU A 28 15.39 -3.96 0.00
C LEU A 28 16.62 -3.81 0.91
N VAL A 29 16.52 -4.22 2.18
CA VAL A 29 17.66 -4.14 3.14
C VAL A 29 18.72 -5.20 2.85
N SER A 30 18.30 -6.35 2.31
CA SER A 30 19.22 -7.42 1.95
C SER A 30 20.03 -7.14 0.68
N LEU A 31 19.53 -6.24 -0.17
CA LEU A 31 20.21 -5.77 -1.38
C LEU A 31 21.25 -4.71 -1.00
N GLN A 32 22.52 -5.12 -0.92
CA GLN A 32 23.64 -4.21 -0.75
C GLN A 32 24.35 -4.01 -2.09
N HIS A 33 24.71 -2.76 -2.37
CA HIS A 33 25.46 -2.39 -3.56
C HIS A 33 26.94 -2.31 -3.20
N ASP A 34 27.74 -3.22 -3.77
CA ASP A 34 29.20 -3.16 -3.67
C ASP A 34 29.78 -2.76 -5.04
N SER A 35 31.03 -2.31 -5.03
CA SER A 35 31.82 -1.91 -6.19
C SER A 35 31.92 -2.98 -7.30
N THR A 36 31.66 -4.25 -6.96
CA THR A 36 31.67 -5.40 -7.89
C THR A 36 30.29 -5.92 -8.28
N GLY A 37 29.19 -5.37 -7.75
CA GLY A 37 27.83 -5.79 -8.09
C GLY A 37 26.84 -5.81 -6.90
N PHE A 38 25.70 -6.48 -7.10
CA PHE A 38 24.71 -6.67 -6.04
C PHE A 38 24.97 -7.98 -5.28
N HIS A 39 25.18 -7.87 -3.98
CA HIS A 39 25.35 -9.03 -3.10
C HIS A 39 24.17 -9.12 -2.14
N PHE A 40 23.61 -10.32 -2.00
CA PHE A 40 22.55 -10.61 -1.06
C PHE A 40 23.17 -11.02 0.27
N VAL A 41 23.19 -10.10 1.24
CA VAL A 41 23.73 -10.36 2.57
C VAL A 41 22.59 -10.50 3.56
N PHE A 42 22.40 -11.72 4.05
CA PHE A 42 21.43 -11.99 5.11
C PHE A 42 22.01 -11.52 6.45
N ASN A 43 21.63 -10.31 6.86
CA ASN A 43 22.07 -9.71 8.12
C ASN A 43 20.89 -9.65 9.12
N ILE A 44 21.18 -9.51 10.41
CA ILE A 44 20.18 -9.32 11.47
C ILE A 44 19.28 -8.11 11.18
N TRP A 45 19.82 -7.08 10.53
CA TRP A 45 19.05 -5.92 10.06
C TRP A 45 17.92 -6.27 9.08
N THR A 46 18.09 -7.31 8.26
CA THR A 46 17.09 -7.81 7.31
C THR A 46 15.87 -8.42 8.04
N ILE A 47 16.12 -9.07 9.18
CA ILE A 47 15.07 -9.63 10.05
C ILE A 47 14.38 -8.51 10.82
N ILE A 48 15.13 -7.55 11.34
CA ILE A 48 14.59 -6.39 12.06
C ILE A 48 13.68 -5.56 11.13
N SER A 49 14.11 -5.28 9.89
CA SER A 49 13.31 -4.52 8.94
C SER A 49 12.05 -5.28 8.52
N PHE A 50 12.15 -6.60 8.33
CA PHE A 50 10.97 -7.45 8.07
C PHE A 50 9.93 -7.30 9.19
N VAL A 51 10.35 -7.54 10.44
CA VAL A 51 9.44 -7.53 11.59
C VAL A 51 8.88 -6.12 11.82
N LEU A 52 9.72 -5.10 11.79
CA LEU A 52 9.32 -3.71 12.03
C LEU A 52 8.29 -3.24 11.00
N THR A 53 8.57 -3.49 9.71
CA THR A 53 7.66 -3.09 8.63
C THR A 53 6.38 -3.92 8.63
N ALA A 54 6.46 -5.23 8.90
CA ALA A 54 5.28 -6.10 8.99
C ALA A 54 4.36 -5.67 10.15
N VAL A 55 4.91 -5.40 11.33
CA VAL A 55 4.12 -4.93 12.50
C VAL A 55 3.51 -3.56 12.24
N ALA A 56 4.27 -2.63 11.64
CA ALA A 56 3.76 -1.31 11.29
C ALA A 56 2.62 -1.40 10.26
N ALA A 57 2.79 -2.20 9.20
CA ALA A 57 1.78 -2.42 8.18
C ALA A 57 0.52 -3.09 8.76
N TRP A 58 0.69 -4.08 9.62
CA TRP A 58 -0.42 -4.75 10.31
C TRP A 58 -1.20 -3.78 11.21
N CYS A 59 -0.50 -2.96 12.00
CA CYS A 59 -1.13 -1.97 12.87
C CYS A 59 -1.91 -0.94 12.04
N TYR A 60 -1.30 -0.42 10.97
CA TYR A 60 -1.94 0.52 10.06
C TYR A 60 -3.21 -0.06 9.42
N TRP A 61 -3.14 -1.29 8.91
CA TRP A 61 -4.29 -1.92 8.25
C TRP A 61 -5.39 -2.32 9.25
N SER A 62 -5.03 -2.76 10.45
CA SER A 62 -5.98 -3.04 11.53
C SER A 62 -6.74 -1.80 11.96
N LEU A 63 -6.06 -0.64 12.04
CA LEU A 63 -6.70 0.64 12.30
C LEU A 63 -7.63 1.05 11.15
N LEU A 64 -7.18 0.94 9.89
CA LEU A 64 -8.01 1.25 8.73
C LEU A 64 -9.30 0.41 8.67
N VAL A 65 -9.23 -0.88 9.00
CA VAL A 65 -10.41 -1.76 9.05
C VAL A 65 -11.34 -1.34 10.19
N THR A 66 -10.79 -1.00 11.36
CA THR A 66 -11.57 -0.54 12.53
C THR A 66 -12.28 0.80 12.27
N PHE A 67 -11.69 1.67 11.45
CA PHE A 67 -12.23 3.00 11.14
C PHE A 67 -13.04 3.07 9.84
N ARG A 68 -13.36 1.94 9.20
CA ARG A 68 -14.20 1.96 7.99
C ARG A 68 -15.54 2.65 8.30
N PRO A 69 -15.89 3.73 7.58
CA PRO A 69 -17.20 4.33 7.72
C PRO A 69 -18.22 3.31 7.25
N LYS A 70 -19.13 2.88 8.13
CA LYS A 70 -20.31 2.11 7.74
C LYS A 70 -21.00 2.88 6.61
N THR A 71 -20.98 2.32 5.41
CA THR A 71 -21.73 2.78 4.25
C THR A 71 -23.19 2.84 4.68
N GLY A 72 -23.70 4.04 4.99
CA GLY A 72 -25.09 4.24 5.40
C GLY A 72 -25.39 5.21 6.55
N ARG A 73 -24.42 5.95 7.14
CA ARG A 73 -24.74 6.94 8.19
C ARG A 73 -24.20 8.34 7.90
N SER A 74 -25.16 9.24 7.63
CA SER A 74 -25.17 10.72 7.69
C SER A 74 -23.88 11.48 7.33
N ASN A 75 -24.02 12.42 6.38
CA ASN A 75 -22.95 13.30 5.86
C ASN A 75 -22.17 14.08 6.94
N ALA A 76 -22.70 14.27 8.16
CA ALA A 76 -22.02 14.97 9.25
C ALA A 76 -20.88 14.16 9.89
N THR A 77 -21.00 12.83 10.00
CA THR A 77 -19.99 11.95 10.62
C THR A 77 -18.90 11.50 9.64
N ARG A 78 -19.18 11.62 8.33
CA ARG A 78 -18.29 11.24 7.22
C ARG A 78 -17.01 12.08 7.18
N ARG A 79 -17.11 13.37 7.53
CA ARG A 79 -16.00 14.35 7.50
C ARG A 79 -14.99 14.12 8.64
N GLY A 80 -15.47 13.72 9.82
CA GLY A 80 -14.61 13.42 10.98
C GLY A 80 -13.77 12.14 10.81
N ASN A 81 -14.34 11.11 10.18
CA ASN A 81 -13.61 9.87 9.90
C ASN A 81 -12.67 10.00 8.69
N MET A 82 -13.03 10.78 7.66
CA MET A 82 -12.09 11.12 6.57
C MET A 82 -10.91 11.94 7.08
N ALA A 83 -11.14 12.93 7.96
CA ALA A 83 -10.06 13.74 8.53
C ALA A 83 -9.04 12.88 9.29
N ARG A 84 -9.49 11.84 10.02
CA ARG A 84 -8.60 10.91 10.71
C ARG A 84 -7.87 9.97 9.75
N LEU A 85 -8.55 9.49 8.72
CA LEU A 85 -7.92 8.66 7.68
C LEU A 85 -6.83 9.45 6.93
N ILE A 86 -7.11 10.71 6.61
CA ILE A 86 -6.13 11.65 6.06
C ILE A 86 -5.02 11.93 7.08
N LEU A 87 -5.32 12.11 8.37
CA LEU A 87 -4.30 12.33 9.40
C LEU A 87 -3.31 11.16 9.54
N TYR A 88 -3.76 9.91 9.32
CA TYR A 88 -2.87 8.73 9.35
C TYR A 88 -2.20 8.45 8.00
N ALA A 89 -2.90 8.69 6.89
CA ALA A 89 -2.34 8.48 5.55
C ALA A 89 -1.36 9.59 5.14
N ALA A 90 -1.60 10.84 5.55
CA ALA A 90 -0.76 11.99 5.23
C ALA A 90 0.70 11.84 5.70
N PRO A 91 1.01 11.48 6.96
CA PRO A 91 2.39 11.28 7.38
C PRO A 91 3.04 10.11 6.63
N LEU A 92 2.30 9.04 6.33
CA LEU A 92 2.82 7.94 5.50
C LEU A 92 3.18 8.42 4.09
N LEU A 93 2.32 9.24 3.49
CA LEU A 93 2.50 9.82 2.17
C LEU A 93 3.70 10.78 2.19
N VAL A 94 3.79 11.66 3.19
CA VAL A 94 4.92 12.57 3.38
C VAL A 94 6.22 11.77 3.55
N VAL A 95 6.29 10.82 4.47
CA VAL A 95 7.52 10.02 4.69
C VAL A 95 7.89 9.22 3.43
N GLY A 96 6.92 8.62 2.75
CA GLY A 96 7.17 7.89 1.49
C GLY A 96 7.65 8.81 0.37
N THR A 97 7.00 9.96 0.18
CA THR A 97 7.39 10.94 -0.83
C THR A 97 8.75 11.53 -0.53
N PHE A 98 9.01 12.00 0.69
CA PHE A 98 10.32 12.54 1.07
C PHE A 98 11.42 11.48 1.02
N GLY A 99 11.15 10.24 1.48
CA GLY A 99 12.09 9.12 1.40
C GLY A 99 12.45 8.75 -0.04
N PHE A 100 11.51 8.90 -0.98
CA PHE A 100 11.75 8.64 -2.40
C PHE A 100 12.37 9.84 -3.14
N LEU A 101 11.94 11.07 -2.85
CA LEU A 101 12.44 12.30 -3.50
C LEU A 101 13.83 12.71 -3.02
N TYR A 102 14.17 12.41 -1.76
CA TYR A 102 15.43 12.83 -1.16
C TYR A 102 16.65 12.20 -1.89
N PRO A 103 16.71 10.88 -2.14
CA PRO A 103 17.79 10.28 -2.93
C PRO A 103 17.86 10.82 -4.37
N LEU A 104 16.69 11.08 -5.00
CA LEU A 104 16.63 11.62 -6.36
C LEU A 104 17.31 12.99 -6.51
N LYS A 105 17.35 13.79 -5.44
CA LYS A 105 18.07 15.06 -5.43
C LYS A 105 19.59 14.88 -5.57
N PHE A 106 20.16 13.79 -5.07
CA PHE A 106 21.60 13.53 -5.09
C PHE A 106 22.09 12.81 -6.35
N VAL A 107 21.18 12.33 -7.19
CA VAL A 107 21.54 11.72 -8.48
C VAL A 107 21.75 12.84 -9.50
N SER A 108 22.98 13.31 -9.66
CA SER A 108 23.32 14.38 -10.61
C SER A 108 23.53 13.88 -12.05
N SER A 109 23.68 12.57 -12.25
CA SER A 109 23.92 11.99 -13.58
C SER A 109 22.60 11.79 -14.36
N PRO A 110 22.46 12.34 -15.58
CA PRO A 110 21.23 12.20 -16.37
C PRO A 110 20.90 10.75 -16.75
N GLU A 111 21.90 9.89 -16.93
CA GLU A 111 21.73 8.47 -17.27
C GLU A 111 20.99 7.69 -16.16
N LYS A 112 21.42 7.88 -14.91
CA LYS A 112 20.78 7.24 -13.74
C LYS A 112 19.34 7.73 -13.52
N LYS A 113 19.03 8.98 -13.88
CA LYS A 113 17.65 9.49 -13.81
C LYS A 113 16.73 8.79 -14.81
N LEU A 114 17.24 8.45 -15.99
CA LEU A 114 16.48 7.73 -17.02
C LEU A 114 16.14 6.30 -16.56
N GLU A 115 17.11 5.59 -15.97
CA GLU A 115 16.89 4.24 -15.44
C GLU A 115 15.83 4.23 -14.33
N ILE A 116 15.89 5.19 -13.41
CA ILE A 116 14.88 5.33 -12.35
C ILE A 116 13.50 5.67 -12.93
N ALA A 117 13.44 6.54 -13.95
CA ALA A 117 12.19 6.89 -14.62
C ALA A 117 11.57 5.69 -15.35
N GLN A 118 12.39 4.84 -15.99
CA GLN A 118 11.92 3.61 -16.62
C GLN A 118 11.36 2.62 -15.59
N GLY A 119 12.06 2.41 -14.47
CA GLY A 119 11.56 1.57 -13.38
C GLY A 119 10.25 2.09 -12.80
N LEU A 120 10.14 3.40 -12.58
CA LEU A 120 8.91 4.04 -12.10
C LEU A 120 7.77 3.92 -13.11
N GLY A 121 8.03 4.13 -14.39
CA GLY A 121 7.05 3.98 -15.46
C GLY A 121 6.50 2.56 -15.54
N LEU A 122 7.38 1.55 -15.43
CA LEU A 122 6.99 0.14 -15.40
C LEU A 122 6.12 -0.16 -14.17
N ALA A 123 6.50 0.34 -13.00
CA ALA A 123 5.72 0.16 -11.77
C ALA A 123 4.31 0.77 -11.88
N ILE A 124 4.19 1.98 -12.43
CA ILE A 124 2.89 2.64 -12.66
C ILE A 124 2.04 1.82 -13.63
N PHE A 125 2.64 1.30 -14.70
CA PHE A 125 1.95 0.47 -15.68
C PHE A 125 1.38 -0.81 -15.04
N VAL A 126 2.21 -1.52 -14.26
CA VAL A 126 1.80 -2.76 -13.57
C VAL A 126 0.69 -2.49 -12.55
N LEU A 127 0.82 -1.43 -11.74
CA LEU A 127 -0.21 -1.06 -10.76
C LEU A 127 -1.53 -0.66 -11.44
N SER A 128 -1.46 0.04 -12.57
CA SER A 128 -2.63 0.42 -13.36
C SER A 128 -3.34 -0.80 -13.94
N ALA A 129 -2.58 -1.76 -14.49
CA ALA A 129 -3.11 -3.01 -15.01
C ALA A 129 -3.78 -3.84 -13.90
N LEU A 130 -3.17 -3.92 -12.72
CA LEU A 130 -3.75 -4.60 -11.56
C LEU A 130 -5.04 -3.92 -11.08
N GLY A 131 -5.04 -2.59 -10.98
CA GLY A 131 -6.23 -1.81 -10.63
C GLY A 131 -7.36 -2.00 -11.64
N PHE A 132 -7.03 -2.02 -12.93
CA PHE A 132 -7.99 -2.31 -14.00
C PHE A 132 -8.53 -3.73 -13.91
N LEU A 133 -7.69 -4.72 -13.62
CA LEU A 133 -8.11 -6.10 -13.44
C LEU A 133 -9.07 -6.26 -12.26
N LEU A 134 -8.74 -5.65 -11.11
CA LEU A 134 -9.62 -5.64 -9.94
C LEU A 134 -10.95 -4.96 -10.24
N TRP A 135 -10.93 -3.79 -10.90
CA TRP A 135 -12.14 -3.11 -11.33
C TRP A 135 -12.99 -3.99 -12.23
N ARG A 136 -12.36 -4.66 -13.20
CA ARG A 136 -13.03 -5.57 -14.12
C ARG A 136 -13.68 -6.75 -13.38
N VAL A 137 -12.96 -7.39 -12.45
CA VAL A 137 -13.50 -8.48 -11.62
C VAL A 137 -14.69 -8.01 -10.79
N THR A 138 -14.58 -6.86 -10.12
CA THR A 138 -15.69 -6.32 -9.32
C THR A 138 -16.92 -6.01 -10.18
N ARG A 139 -16.71 -5.50 -11.40
CA ARG A 139 -17.80 -5.21 -12.33
C ARG A 139 -18.46 -6.47 -12.92
N PHE A 140 -17.75 -7.60 -12.96
CA PHE A 140 -18.33 -8.89 -13.35
C PHE A 140 -19.15 -9.53 -12.23
N ILE A 141 -18.74 -9.35 -10.98
CA ILE A 141 -19.44 -9.92 -9.81
C ILE A 141 -20.71 -9.12 -9.50
N ASP A 142 -20.61 -7.79 -9.52
CA ASP A 142 -21.74 -6.88 -9.27
C ASP A 142 -22.05 -6.08 -10.56
N PRO A 143 -22.76 -6.67 -11.54
CA PRO A 143 -23.24 -5.88 -12.67
C PRO A 143 -24.14 -4.75 -12.12
N PRO A 144 -23.98 -3.51 -12.60
CA PRO A 144 -24.75 -2.38 -12.10
C PRO A 144 -26.24 -2.68 -12.28
N GLN A 145 -26.93 -2.87 -11.16
CA GLN A 145 -28.37 -3.01 -11.12
C GLN A 145 -28.93 -1.69 -11.67
N PRO A 146 -29.66 -1.69 -12.80
CA PRO A 146 -30.30 -0.46 -13.26
C PRO A 146 -31.28 -0.03 -12.17
N ASP A 147 -31.17 1.22 -11.71
CA ASP A 147 -32.12 1.84 -10.80
C ASP A 147 -33.50 1.87 -11.49
N SER A 148 -34.23 0.76 -11.40
CA SER A 148 -35.62 0.68 -11.75
C SER A 148 -36.41 1.47 -10.72
N GLN A 149 -37.07 2.51 -11.25
CA GLN A 149 -38.21 3.23 -10.68
C GLN A 149 -37.92 4.29 -9.62
N LYS A 150 -37.67 5.50 -10.10
CA LYS A 150 -38.45 6.65 -9.62
C LYS A 150 -39.68 6.75 -10.52
N GLU A 151 -40.78 6.14 -10.07
CA GLU A 151 -42.13 6.60 -10.44
C GLU A 151 -42.42 7.93 -9.72
#